data_AF-A0A7D5MUC8-F1
#
_entry.id   AF-A0A7D5MUC8-F1
#
_cell.length_a   1.000
_cell.length_b   1.000
_cell.length_c   1.000
_cell.angle_alpha   90.00
_cell.angle_beta   90.00
_cell.angle_gamma   90.00
#
_symmetry.space_group_name_H-M   'P 1'
#
loop_
_entity.id
_entity.type
_entity.pdbx_description
1 polymer ?
#
loop_
_entity_poly.entity_id
_entity_poly.type
_entity_poly.pdbx_seq_one_letter_code
_entity_poly.pdbx_strand_id
1 'polypeptide(L)'
;MDVADAFIKSQKGDKSAALNALAQIYSSSARSAALMIVDHHEGAQGALDWFNVAGIKATELDSDGKLFLLMRQLELARWKAAEQTIDAVTDQDLAQAPILHHFLAKTRLLERILISLGHSRTS
;
A
#
# COMPACT_ATOMS: atom_id res chain seq x y z
N MET A 1 10.72 -15.12 -16.19
CA MET A 1 9.78 -15.02 -15.06
C MET A 1 9.33 -13.58 -14.99
N ASP A 2 8.02 -13.38 -14.98
CA ASP A 2 7.41 -12.06 -14.85
C ASP A 2 6.56 -11.99 -13.58
N VAL A 3 5.85 -10.88 -13.39
CA VAL A 3 4.96 -10.68 -12.24
C VAL A 3 3.77 -11.66 -12.28
N ALA A 4 3.28 -12.04 -13.46
CA ALA A 4 2.15 -12.96 -13.59
C ALA A 4 2.50 -14.37 -13.10
N ASP A 5 3.71 -14.86 -13.40
CA ASP A 5 4.23 -16.12 -12.89
C ASP A 5 4.28 -16.17 -11.36
N ALA A 6 4.50 -15.04 -10.69
CA ALA A 6 4.51 -14.96 -9.23
C ALA A 6 3.09 -15.10 -8.66
N PHE A 7 2.11 -14.43 -9.26
CA PHE A 7 0.70 -14.60 -8.88
C PHE A 7 0.23 -16.04 -9.07
N ILE A 8 0.58 -16.71 -10.17
CA ILE A 8 0.21 -18.12 -10.39
C ILE A 8 0.78 -19.02 -9.29
N LYS A 9 2.03 -18.79 -8.86
CA LYS A 9 2.63 -19.55 -7.73
C LYS A 9 1.91 -19.26 -6.42
N SER A 10 1.58 -17.99 -6.16
CA SER A 10 0.82 -17.58 -4.98
C SER A 10 -0.54 -18.27 -4.91
N GLN A 11 -1.28 -18.31 -6.02
CA GLN A 11 -2.61 -18.96 -6.10
C GLN A 11 -2.56 -20.47 -5.82
N LYS A 12 -1.41 -21.11 -6.02
CA LYS A 12 -1.19 -22.53 -5.69
C LYS A 12 -0.84 -22.75 -4.20
N GLY A 13 -0.86 -21.71 -3.39
CA GLY A 13 -0.48 -21.75 -1.98
C GLY A 13 1.01 -21.52 -1.73
N ASP A 14 1.82 -21.30 -2.78
CA ASP A 14 3.28 -21.20 -2.64
C ASP A 14 3.75 -19.74 -2.59
N LYS A 15 3.54 -19.11 -1.43
CA LYS A 15 4.01 -17.75 -1.13
C LYS A 15 5.52 -17.62 -1.30
N SER A 16 6.30 -18.60 -0.84
CA SER A 16 7.76 -18.52 -0.86
C SER A 16 8.30 -18.51 -2.29
N ALA A 17 7.81 -19.40 -3.15
CA ALA A 17 8.23 -19.44 -4.54
C ALA A 17 7.75 -18.20 -5.32
N ALA A 18 6.59 -17.65 -4.96
CA ALA A 18 6.10 -16.40 -5.53
C ALA A 18 7.02 -15.22 -5.19
N LEU A 19 7.35 -15.03 -3.91
CA LEU A 19 8.26 -13.95 -3.47
C LEU A 19 9.67 -14.12 -4.03
N ASN A 20 10.18 -15.35 -4.10
CA ASN A 20 11.49 -15.62 -4.71
C ASN A 20 11.52 -15.26 -6.21
N ALA A 21 10.41 -15.48 -6.93
CA ALA A 21 10.31 -15.07 -8.33
C ALA A 21 10.33 -13.54 -8.48
N LEU A 22 9.63 -12.81 -7.59
CA LEU A 22 9.60 -11.34 -7.61
C LEU A 22 10.91 -10.72 -7.16
N ALA A 23 11.66 -11.34 -6.26
CA ALA A 23 12.96 -10.84 -5.78
C ALA A 23 14.01 -10.69 -6.89
N GLN A 24 13.82 -11.38 -8.02
CA GLN A 24 14.69 -11.27 -9.20
C GLN A 24 14.30 -10.12 -10.15
N ILE A 25 13.16 -9.45 -9.89
CA ILE A 25 12.61 -8.39 -10.72
C ILE A 25 12.73 -7.05 -9.98
N TYR A 26 13.69 -6.23 -10.39
CA TYR A 26 13.93 -4.92 -9.79
C TYR A 26 12.99 -3.84 -10.36
N SER A 27 11.69 -3.94 -10.10
CA SER A 27 10.69 -2.96 -10.54
C SER A 27 9.73 -2.56 -9.42
N SER A 28 9.06 -1.42 -9.58
CA SER A 28 8.00 -0.98 -8.67
C SER A 28 6.82 -1.94 -8.67
N SER A 29 6.42 -2.43 -9.85
CA SER A 29 5.35 -3.42 -10.01
C SER A 29 5.65 -4.75 -9.31
N ALA A 30 6.90 -5.19 -9.28
CA ALA A 30 7.28 -6.41 -8.55
C ALA A 30 7.14 -6.24 -7.03
N ARG A 31 7.50 -5.07 -6.50
CA ARG A 31 7.29 -4.76 -5.07
C ARG A 31 5.80 -4.64 -4.73
N SER A 32 5.00 -4.01 -5.58
CA SER A 32 3.54 -3.94 -5.43
C SER A 32 2.92 -5.33 -5.43
N ALA A 33 3.33 -6.20 -6.37
CA ALA A 33 2.85 -7.58 -6.43
C ALA A 33 3.26 -8.38 -5.19
N ALA A 34 4.47 -8.17 -4.67
CA ALA A 34 4.93 -8.84 -3.45
C ALA A 34 4.05 -8.47 -2.25
N LEU A 35 3.71 -7.17 -2.09
CA LEU A 35 2.78 -6.71 -1.06
C LEU A 35 1.41 -7.39 -1.18
N MET A 36 0.82 -7.43 -2.38
CA MET A 36 -0.48 -8.06 -2.63
C MET A 36 -0.46 -9.56 -2.39
N ILE A 37 0.63 -10.24 -2.73
CA ILE A 37 0.82 -11.67 -2.48
C ILE A 37 0.93 -11.94 -0.98
N VAL A 38 1.66 -11.12 -0.24
CA VAL A 38 1.73 -11.30 1.23
C VAL A 38 0.36 -11.05 1.85
N ASP A 39 -0.37 -10.01 1.42
CA ASP A 39 -1.76 -9.78 1.88
C ASP A 39 -2.69 -10.96 1.60
N HIS A 40 -2.58 -11.57 0.42
CA HIS A 40 -3.37 -12.75 0.08
C HIS A 40 -3.15 -13.92 1.05
N HIS A 41 -1.93 -14.09 1.57
CA HIS A 41 -1.55 -15.23 2.43
C HIS A 41 -1.63 -14.93 3.92
N GLU A 42 -1.35 -13.69 4.33
CA GLU A 42 -1.17 -13.29 5.73
C GLU A 42 -2.19 -12.23 6.19
N GLY A 43 -3.04 -11.76 5.27
CA GLY A 43 -3.99 -10.69 5.50
C GLY A 43 -3.33 -9.32 5.64
N ALA A 44 -4.18 -8.29 5.83
CA ALA A 44 -3.75 -6.90 5.85
C ALA A 44 -2.67 -6.60 6.90
N GLN A 45 -2.80 -7.16 8.11
CA GLN A 45 -1.83 -6.89 9.18
C GLN A 45 -0.47 -7.53 8.84
N GLY A 46 -0.46 -8.78 8.39
CA GLY A 46 0.77 -9.46 7.97
C GLY A 46 1.45 -8.78 6.79
N ALA A 47 0.68 -8.27 5.83
CA ALA A 47 1.19 -7.50 4.69
C ALA A 47 1.90 -6.21 5.13
N LEU A 48 1.29 -5.44 6.04
CA LEU A 48 1.91 -4.21 6.55
C LEU A 48 3.15 -4.51 7.39
N ASP A 49 3.12 -5.56 8.20
CA ASP A 49 4.28 -5.96 9.00
C ASP A 49 5.44 -6.40 8.10
N TRP A 50 5.16 -7.23 7.09
CA TRP A 50 6.14 -7.61 6.08
C TRP A 50 6.70 -6.40 5.32
N PHE A 51 5.84 -5.48 4.88
CA PHE A 51 6.25 -4.29 4.14
C PHE A 51 7.24 -3.43 4.94
N ASN A 52 6.95 -3.24 6.22
CA ASN A 52 7.81 -2.51 7.16
C ASN A 52 9.13 -3.25 7.41
N VAL A 53 9.10 -4.57 7.64
CA VAL A 53 10.30 -5.39 7.87
C VAL A 53 11.19 -5.45 6.62
N ALA A 54 10.59 -5.53 5.43
CA ALA A 54 11.29 -5.49 4.15
C ALA A 54 11.93 -4.12 3.86
N GLY A 55 11.58 -3.09 4.62
CA GLY A 55 12.13 -1.74 4.48
C GLY A 55 11.71 -1.04 3.18
N ILE A 56 10.64 -1.51 2.53
CA ILE A 56 10.13 -0.95 1.28
C ILE A 56 9.43 0.38 1.59
N LYS A 57 9.68 1.39 0.78
CA LYS A 57 9.01 2.70 0.88
C LYS A 57 7.85 2.79 -0.10
N ALA A 58 6.82 3.57 0.24
CA ALA A 58 5.69 3.83 -0.65
C ALA A 58 6.11 4.42 -2.01
N THR A 59 7.22 5.18 -2.05
CA THR A 59 7.81 5.73 -3.29
C THR A 59 8.39 4.67 -4.23
N GLU A 60 8.62 3.45 -3.73
CA GLU A 60 9.14 2.34 -4.53
C GLU A 60 8.04 1.46 -5.15
N LEU A 61 6.77 1.77 -4.86
CA LEU A 61 5.60 1.12 -5.43
C LEU A 61 5.12 1.88 -6.67
N ASP A 62 4.40 1.19 -7.54
CA ASP A 62 3.62 1.81 -8.61
C ASP A 62 2.27 2.33 -8.09
N SER A 63 1.49 2.98 -8.96
CA SER A 63 0.21 3.60 -8.61
C SER A 63 -0.75 2.62 -7.93
N ASP A 64 -0.82 1.38 -8.44
CA ASP A 64 -1.68 0.33 -7.90
C ASP A 64 -1.19 -0.16 -6.53
N GLY A 65 0.12 -0.33 -6.35
CA GLY A 65 0.72 -0.67 -5.07
C GLY A 65 0.47 0.41 -4.01
N LYS A 66 0.61 1.70 -4.38
CA LYS A 66 0.31 2.83 -3.47
C LYS A 66 -1.15 2.85 -3.06
N LEU A 67 -2.06 2.65 -4.01
CA LEU A 67 -3.50 2.54 -3.74
C LEU A 67 -3.78 1.37 -2.78
N PHE A 68 -3.21 0.20 -3.07
CA PHE A 68 -3.42 -1.00 -2.27
C PHE A 68 -2.89 -0.82 -0.84
N LEU A 69 -1.66 -0.30 -0.69
CA LEU A 69 -1.06 0.01 0.60
C LEU A 69 -1.93 0.99 1.41
N LEU A 70 -2.39 2.07 0.77
CA LEU A 70 -3.24 3.07 1.39
C LEU A 70 -4.57 2.46 1.87
N MET A 71 -5.19 1.59 1.06
CA MET A 71 -6.42 0.89 1.47
C MET A 71 -6.21 0.04 2.73
N ARG A 72 -5.12 -0.76 2.79
CA ARG A 72 -4.83 -1.60 3.96
C ARG A 72 -4.53 -0.77 5.21
N GLN A 73 -3.78 0.33 5.05
CA GLN A 73 -3.48 1.24 6.15
C GLN A 73 -4.76 1.89 6.70
N LEU A 74 -5.67 2.33 5.84
CA LEU A 74 -6.95 2.90 6.25
C LEU A 74 -7.87 1.86 6.90
N GLU A 75 -7.93 0.64 6.36
CA GLU A 75 -8.68 -0.49 6.95
C GLU A 75 -8.23 -0.79 8.39
N LEU A 76 -6.92 -0.72 8.64
CA LEU A 76 -6.32 -0.96 9.95
C LEU A 76 -6.11 0.32 10.78
N ALA A 77 -6.74 1.44 10.40
CA ALA A 77 -6.64 2.74 11.09
C ALA A 77 -5.19 3.23 11.34
N ARG A 78 -4.26 2.91 10.43
CA ARG A 78 -2.85 3.32 10.46
C ARG A 78 -2.67 4.72 9.86
N TRP A 79 -3.31 5.71 10.47
CA TRP A 79 -3.42 7.08 9.93
C TRP A 79 -2.07 7.73 9.56
N LYS A 80 -1.07 7.62 10.43
CA LYS A 80 0.27 8.19 10.17
C LYS A 80 0.96 7.54 8.96
N ALA A 81 0.80 6.23 8.78
CA ALA A 81 1.36 5.53 7.62
C ALA A 81 0.59 5.85 6.33
N ALA A 82 -0.74 6.03 6.44
CA ALA A 82 -1.59 6.49 5.35
C ALA A 82 -1.19 7.89 4.87
N GLU A 83 -0.91 8.82 5.79
CA GLU A 83 -0.41 10.16 5.47
C GLU A 83 0.93 10.10 4.71
N GLN A 84 1.90 9.31 5.21
CA GLN A 84 3.18 9.11 4.53
C GLN A 84 3.02 8.50 3.12
N THR A 85 2.04 7.63 2.94
CA THR A 85 1.74 7.04 1.64
C THR A 85 1.12 8.06 0.70
N ILE A 86 0.24 8.94 1.21
CA ILE A 86 -0.33 10.07 0.45
C ILE A 86 0.77 11.04 0.00
N ASP A 87 1.74 11.33 0.85
CA ASP A 87 2.88 12.20 0.49
C ASP A 87 3.76 11.59 -0.61
N ALA A 88 3.71 10.27 -0.81
CA ALA A 88 4.41 9.56 -1.87
C ALA A 88 3.60 9.45 -3.18
N VAL A 89 2.33 9.88 -3.20
CA VAL A 89 1.49 9.90 -4.40
C VAL A 89 1.83 11.13 -5.26
N THR A 90 2.15 10.88 -6.52
CA THR A 90 2.50 11.89 -7.53
C THR A 90 1.34 12.13 -8.50
N ASP A 91 1.41 13.20 -9.28
CA ASP A 91 0.43 13.47 -10.34
C ASP A 91 0.36 12.35 -11.39
N GLN A 92 1.49 11.68 -11.66
CA GLN A 92 1.51 10.51 -12.54
C GLN A 92 0.73 9.34 -11.94
N ASP A 93 0.85 9.11 -10.62
CA ASP A 93 0.08 8.06 -9.96
C ASP A 93 -1.43 8.36 -10.03
N LEU A 94 -1.81 9.62 -9.86
CA LEU A 94 -3.20 10.08 -9.98
C LEU A 94 -3.75 9.91 -11.39
N ALA A 95 -2.93 10.15 -12.43
CA ALA A 95 -3.33 9.93 -13.81
C ALA A 95 -3.55 8.44 -14.12
N GLN A 96 -2.73 7.55 -13.56
CA GLN A 96 -2.81 6.11 -13.80
C GLN A 96 -3.85 5.40 -12.91
N ALA A 97 -4.05 5.89 -11.68
CA ALA A 97 -5.04 5.39 -10.74
C ALA A 97 -5.94 6.54 -10.24
N PRO A 98 -6.91 7.03 -11.03
CA PRO A 98 -7.74 8.18 -10.67
C PRO A 98 -8.51 8.02 -9.36
N ILE A 99 -8.79 6.79 -8.93
CA ILE A 99 -9.43 6.50 -7.64
C ILE A 99 -8.60 7.01 -6.45
N LEU A 100 -7.28 7.17 -6.59
CA LEU A 100 -6.44 7.78 -5.57
C LEU A 100 -6.94 9.17 -5.17
N HIS A 101 -7.50 9.97 -6.09
CA HIS A 101 -8.09 11.28 -5.75
C HIS A 101 -9.14 11.18 -4.64
N HIS A 102 -9.98 10.14 -4.67
CA HIS A 102 -11.02 9.92 -3.67
C HIS A 102 -10.43 9.59 -2.29
N PHE A 103 -9.41 8.73 -2.25
CA PHE A 103 -8.74 8.37 -1.01
C PHE A 103 -7.94 9.53 -0.42
N LEU A 104 -7.25 10.31 -1.26
CA LEU A 104 -6.55 11.52 -0.84
C LEU A 104 -7.54 12.52 -0.23
N ALA A 105 -8.66 12.80 -0.91
CA ALA A 105 -9.67 13.72 -0.43
C ALA A 105 -10.28 13.27 0.91
N LYS A 106 -10.65 11.98 1.02
CA LYS A 106 -11.21 11.42 2.25
C LYS A 106 -10.24 11.49 3.42
N THR A 107 -8.98 11.12 3.20
CA THR A 107 -7.99 11.10 4.28
C THR A 107 -7.69 12.51 4.79
N ARG A 108 -7.50 13.48 3.88
CA ARG A 108 -7.31 14.90 4.24
C ARG A 108 -8.53 15.51 4.93
N LEU A 109 -9.75 15.10 4.55
CA LEU A 109 -10.96 15.56 5.22
C LEU A 109 -11.02 15.04 6.67
N LEU A 110 -10.75 13.76 6.88
CA LEU A 110 -10.73 13.15 8.21
C LEU A 110 -9.68 13.80 9.11
N GLU A 111 -8.48 14.05 8.58
CA GLU A 111 -7.42 14.77 9.28
C GLU A 111 -7.90 16.15 9.74
N ARG A 112 -8.51 16.95 8.86
CA ARG A 112 -9.03 18.28 9.21
C ARG A 112 -10.11 18.24 10.28
N ILE A 113 -11.00 17.25 10.24
CA ILE A 113 -12.05 17.07 11.25
C ILE A 113 -11.42 16.67 12.60
N LEU A 114 -10.45 15.77 12.60
CA LEU A 114 -9.76 15.36 13.83
C LEU A 114 -9.01 16.53 14.48
N ILE A 115 -8.35 17.36 13.67
CA ILE A 115 -7.68 18.57 14.14
C ILE A 115 -8.69 19.56 14.73
N SER A 116 -9.83 19.82 14.09
CA SER A 116 -10.83 20.78 14.58
C SER A 116 -11.52 20.32 15.87
N LEU A 117 -11.76 19.02 16.01
CA LEU A 117 -12.30 18.42 17.24
C LEU A 117 -11.27 18.40 18.38
N GLY A 118 -9.98 18.27 18.06
CA GLY A 118 -8.88 18.41 19.02
C GLY A 118 -8.77 19.82 19.59
N HIS A 119 -8.98 20.85 18.76
CA HIS A 119 -8.98 22.26 19.18
C HIS A 119 -10.26 22.69 19.92
N SER A 120 -11.36 21.95 19.79
CA SER A 120 -12.64 22.26 20.47
C SER A 120 -12.73 21.72 21.91
N ARG A 121 -11.70 21.00 22.41
CA ARG A 121 -11.64 20.50 23.79
C ARG A 121 -10.85 21.39 24.75
N THR A 122 -10.32 22.51 24.27
CA THR A 122 -9.51 23.46 25.06
C THR A 122 -10.10 24.88 25.11
N SER A 123 -11.39 25.06 24.84
CA SER A 123 -12.09 26.34 25.02
C SER A 123 -13.28 26.23 25.96
#